data_AF-A0A8T5PKS7-F1
#
_entry.id   AF-A0A8T5PKS7-F1
#
_cell.length_a   1.000
_cell.length_b   1.000
_cell.length_c   1.000
_cell.angle_alpha   90.00
_cell.angle_beta   90.00
_cell.angle_gamma   90.00
#
_symmetry.space_group_name_H-M   'P 1'
#
loop_
_entity.id
_entity.type
_entity.pdbx_description
1 polymer ?
#
loop_
_entity_poly.entity_id
_entity_poly.type
_entity_poly.pdbx_seq_one_letter_code
_entity_poly.pdbx_strand_id
1 'polypeptide(L)' 'MKGLKVTALEKKKYALKEKRDFEILDKLKQLEKIKLTKEDKFWLNFLKTQLEDDWRKPLLRMLNRLLKKYKKKS' A
#
# COMPACT_ATOMS: atom_id res chain seq x y z
N MET A 1 21.97 -11.07 1.13
CA MET A 1 20.78 -10.40 0.55
C MET A 1 21.23 -9.03 0.05
N LYS A 2 20.97 -8.66 -1.21
CA LYS A 2 21.16 -7.27 -1.67
C LYS A 2 20.25 -6.38 -0.82
N GLY A 3 20.81 -5.40 -0.11
CA GLY A 3 20.02 -4.49 0.72
C GLY A 3 18.95 -3.79 -0.11
N LEU A 4 17.72 -3.74 0.41
CA LEU A 4 16.62 -3.01 -0.21
C LEU A 4 17.03 -1.56 -0.45
N LYS A 5 17.04 -1.12 -1.72
CA LYS A 5 17.31 0.29 -2.05
C LYS A 5 16.03 1.10 -1.85
N VAL A 6 15.91 1.73 -0.69
CA VAL A 6 14.82 2.67 -0.39
C VAL A 6 15.20 4.07 -0.88
N THR A 7 14.37 4.66 -1.73
CA THR A 7 14.57 6.00 -2.27
C THR A 7 14.26 7.08 -1.23
N ALA A 8 14.77 8.30 -1.42
CA ALA A 8 14.47 9.43 -0.54
C ALA A 8 12.98 9.77 -0.50
N LEU A 9 12.26 9.60 -1.62
CA LEU A 9 10.81 9.81 -1.69
C LEU A 9 10.05 8.77 -0.85
N GLU A 10 10.45 7.50 -0.92
CA GLU A 10 9.84 6.43 -0.11
C GLU A 10 10.09 6.62 1.38
N LYS A 11 11.28 7.09 1.78
CA LYS A 11 11.57 7.43 3.18
C LYS A 11 10.70 8.57 3.71
N LYS A 12 10.31 9.51 2.85
CA LYS A 12 9.37 10.59 3.21
C LYS A 12 7.92 10.13 3.24
N LYS A 13 7.58 9.14 2.41
CA LYS A 13 6.21 8.67 2.23
C LYS A 13 5.81 7.58 3.22
N TYR A 14 6.73 6.67 3.52
CA TYR A 14 6.45 5.44 4.28
C TYR A 14 7.06 5.48 5.68
N ALA A 15 6.27 5.06 6.68
CA ALA A 15 6.66 4.97 8.08
C ALA A 15 7.44 3.67 8.38
N LEU A 16 8.54 3.45 7.66
CA LEU A 16 9.42 2.27 7.72
C LEU A 16 10.18 2.17 9.07
N LYS A 17 9.45 1.90 10.17
CA LYS A 17 9.97 1.91 11.54
C LYS A 17 10.49 0.54 11.97
N GLU A 18 9.84 -0.52 11.50
CA GLU A 18 10.20 -1.89 11.80
C GLU A 18 10.89 -2.57 10.62
N LYS A 19 11.75 -3.56 10.91
CA LYS A 19 12.35 -4.42 9.89
C LYS A 19 11.30 -5.03 8.94
N ARG A 20 10.13 -5.37 9.48
CA ARG A 20 9.00 -5.93 8.73
C ARG A 20 8.47 -4.96 7.66
N ASP A 21 8.51 -3.65 7.91
CA ASP A 21 8.07 -2.66 6.92
C ASP A 21 8.97 -2.66 5.68
N PHE A 22 10.28 -2.84 5.88
CA PHE A 22 11.23 -3.00 4.79
C PHE A 22 11.01 -4.31 4.04
N GLU A 23 10.74 -5.42 4.74
CA GLU A 23 10.42 -6.70 4.10
C GLU A 23 9.14 -6.61 3.25
N ILE A 24 8.12 -5.91 3.74
CA ILE A 24 6.88 -5.64 3.00
C ILE A 24 7.19 -4.78 1.77
N LEU A 25 7.94 -3.67 1.93
CA LEU A 25 8.31 -2.79 0.82
C LEU A 25 9.12 -3.53 -0.26
N ASP A 26 10.04 -4.41 0.13
CA ASP A 26 10.80 -5.22 -0.81
C ASP A 26 9.89 -6.14 -1.64
N LYS A 27 8.97 -6.86 -0.98
CA LYS A 27 7.97 -7.69 -1.67
C LYS A 27 7.10 -6.88 -2.61
N LEU A 28 6.64 -5.70 -2.20
CA LEU A 28 5.86 -4.80 -3.05
C LEU A 28 6.64 -4.39 -4.30
N LYS A 29 7.93 -4.04 -4.17
CA LYS A 29 8.80 -3.70 -5.32
C LYS A 29 9.07 -4.87 -6.25
N GLN A 30 9.15 -6.09 -5.72
CA GLN A 30 9.28 -7.27 -6.55
C GLN A 30 8.02 -7.47 -7.40
N LEU A 31 6.84 -7.33 -6.79
CA LEU A 31 5.54 -7.47 -7.47
C LEU A 31 5.27 -6.37 -8.51
N GLU A 32 5.77 -5.15 -8.30
CA GLU A 32 5.67 -4.05 -9.28
C GLU A 32 6.35 -4.34 -10.63
N LYS A 33 7.37 -5.22 -10.63
CA LYS A 33 8.10 -5.60 -11.84
C LYS A 33 7.36 -6.64 -12.69
N ILE A 34 6.27 -7.18 -12.17
CA ILE A 34 5.50 -8.26 -12.80
C ILE A 34 4.24 -7.67 -13.44
N LYS A 35 3.79 -8.26 -14.55
CA LYS A 35 2.51 -7.92 -15.16
C LYS A 35 1.36 -8.51 -14.32
N LEU A 36 0.85 -7.69 -13.40
CA LEU A 36 -0.27 -8.05 -12.52
C LEU A 36 -1.64 -7.84 -13.17
N THR A 37 -2.64 -8.60 -12.71
CA THR A 37 -4.05 -8.39 -13.07
C THR A 37 -4.59 -7.07 -12.51
N LYS A 38 -5.78 -6.64 -12.94
CA LYS A 38 -6.42 -5.44 -12.38
C LYS A 38 -6.71 -5.58 -10.87
N GLU A 39 -7.10 -6.77 -10.45
CA GLU A 39 -7.39 -7.08 -9.05
C GLU A 39 -6.12 -7.10 -8.20
N ASP A 40 -5.07 -7.76 -8.67
CA ASP A 40 -3.78 -7.78 -7.95
C ASP A 40 -3.17 -6.39 -7.84
N LYS A 41 -3.30 -5.55 -8.88
CA LYS A 41 -2.89 -4.15 -8.83
C LYS A 41 -3.67 -3.35 -7.80
N PHE A 42 -4.96 -3.64 -7.65
CA PHE A 42 -5.77 -3.01 -6.60
C PHE A 42 -5.23 -3.38 -5.22
N TRP A 43 -5.00 -4.67 -4.97
CA TRP A 43 -4.43 -5.14 -3.70
C TRP A 43 -3.03 -4.59 -3.44
N LEU A 44 -2.16 -4.58 -4.44
CA LEU A 44 -0.81 -4.04 -4.32
C LEU A 44 -0.83 -2.55 -3.93
N ASN A 45 -1.70 -1.76 -4.56
CA ASN A 45 -1.85 -0.35 -4.23
C ASN A 45 -2.44 -0.15 -2.83
N PHE A 46 -3.38 -0.99 -2.41
CA PHE A 46 -3.91 -0.97 -1.05
C PHE A 46 -2.84 -1.31 -0.01
N LEU A 47 -2.03 -2.35 -0.24
CA LEU A 47 -0.94 -2.74 0.67
C LEU A 47 0.11 -1.62 0.81
N LYS A 48 0.41 -0.89 -0.28
CA LYS A 48 1.32 0.27 -0.22
C LYS A 48 0.81 1.39 0.68
N THR A 49 -0.51 1.62 0.75
CA THR A 49 -1.03 2.69 1.62
C THR A 49 -0.87 2.34 3.09
N GLN A 50 -0.75 1.06 3.45
CA GLN A 50 -0.52 0.63 4.84
C GLN A 50 0.90 0.93 5.33
N LEU A 51 1.83 1.19 4.41
CA LEU A 51 3.17 1.66 4.74
C LEU A 51 3.22 3.18 4.92
N GLU A 52 2.20 3.94 4.50
CA GLU A 52 2.19 5.40 4.64
C GLU A 52 2.07 5.82 6.10
N ASP A 53 2.68 6.96 6.48
CA ASP A 53 2.63 7.45 7.86
C ASP A 53 1.18 7.73 8.32
N ASP A 54 0.38 8.33 7.45
CA ASP A 54 -1.06 8.49 7.64
C ASP A 54 -1.87 7.48 6.80
N TRP A 55 -1.58 6.18 6.96
CA TRP A 55 -2.33 5.10 6.30
C TRP A 55 -3.83 5.07 6.65
N ARG A 56 -4.21 5.72 7.77
CA ARG A 56 -5.61 5.83 8.21
C ARG A 56 -6.45 6.64 7.24
N LYS A 57 -5.90 7.69 6.64
CA LYS A 57 -6.60 8.54 5.66
C LYS A 57 -7.06 7.80 4.40
N PRO A 58 -6.20 7.06 3.66
CA PRO A 58 -6.65 6.26 2.53
C PRO A 58 -7.58 5.11 2.94
N LEU A 59 -7.38 4.51 4.12
CA LEU A 59 -8.29 3.48 4.64
C LEU A 59 -9.70 4.04 4.88
N LEU A 60 -9.82 5.15 5.61
CA LEU A 60 -11.10 5.82 5.88
C LEU A 60 -11.81 6.23 4.58
N ARG A 61 -11.06 6.76 3.61
CA ARG A 61 -11.60 7.09 2.28
C ARG A 61 -12.21 5.86 1.60
N MET A 62 -11.53 4.71 1.66
CA MET A 62 -12.02 3.47 1.07
C MET A 62 -13.27 2.96 1.79
N LEU A 63 -13.26 2.95 3.12
CA LEU A 63 -14.41 2.55 3.93
C LEU A 63 -15.62 3.44 3.67
N ASN A 64 -15.45 4.77 3.63
CA ASN A 64 -16.54 5.70 3.30
C ASN A 64 -17.12 5.45 1.90
N ARG A 65 -16.27 5.13 0.92
CA ARG A 65 -16.72 4.75 -0.42
C ARG A 65 -17.54 3.46 -0.41
N LEU A 66 -17.10 2.45 0.34
CA LEU A 66 -17.83 1.18 0.50
C LEU A 66 -19.17 1.40 1.18
N LEU A 67 -19.18 2.11 2.32
CA LEU A 67 -20.41 2.48 3.03
C LEU A 67 -21.37 3.21 2.09
N LYS A 68 -20.92 4.19 1.31
CA LYS A 68 -21.76 4.89 0.32
C LYS A 68 -22.30 3.95 -0.76
N LYS A 69 -21.49 3.01 -1.26
CA LYS A 69 -21.88 2.05 -2.30
C LYS A 69 -22.99 1.11 -1.82
N TYR A 70 -22.88 0.61 -0.60
CA TYR A 70 -23.82 -0.38 -0.06
C TYR A 70 -25.01 0.26 0.66
N LYS A 71 -24.87 1.46 1.25
CA LYS A 71 -26.02 2.21 1.81
C LYS A 71 -26.96 2.77 0.73
N LYS A 72 -26.45 3.13 -0.46
CA LYS A 72 -27.30 3.57 -1.59
C LYS A 72 -28.12 2.45 -2.24
N LYS A 73 -27.91 1.19 -1.84
CA LYS A 73 -28.64 0.03 -2.35
C LYS A 73 -29.79 -0.40 -1.43
N SER A 74 -30.03 0.32 -0.33
CA SER A 74 -31.23 0.20 0.52
C SER A 74 -32.24 1.27 0.17
#